data_AF-A0A2V7Z115-F1
#
_entry.id   AF-A0A2V7Z115-F1
#
_cell.length_a   1.000
_cell.length_b   1.000
_cell.length_c   1.000
_cell.angle_alpha   90.00
_cell.angle_beta   90.00
_cell.angle_gamma   90.00
#
_symmetry.space_group_name_H-M   'P 1'
#
loop_
_entity.id
_entity.type
_entity.pdbx_description
1 polymer ?
#
loop_
_entity_poly.entity_id
_entity_poly.type
_entity_poly.pdbx_seq_one_letter_code
_entity_poly.pdbx_strand_id
1 'polypeptide(L)'
;MWQSFLWGAAASFAVEVLLAYNTYQKDAPTPSRYFKPGFWLVRALVATIAGGLVVAHHIVDQPLLSIHMGVATPAIMAGLAEEMRRENREKA
;
A
#
# COMPACT_ATOMS: atom_id res chain seq x y z
N MET A 1 -0.41 18.11 11.35
CA MET A 1 0.48 17.68 10.24
C MET A 1 1.08 16.28 10.48
N TRP A 2 1.88 16.05 11.53
CA TRP A 2 2.52 14.73 11.75
C TRP A 2 1.53 13.58 12.04
N GLN A 3 0.43 13.86 12.74
CA GLN A 3 -0.59 12.85 13.08
C GLN A 3 -1.28 12.29 11.83
N SER A 4 -1.59 13.13 10.85
CA SER A 4 -2.26 12.71 9.60
C SER A 4 -1.33 11.86 8.72
N PHE A 5 -0.04 12.18 8.68
CA PHE A 5 0.98 11.34 8.04
C PHE A 5 1.04 9.95 8.66
N LEU A 6 1.09 9.89 10.00
CA LEU A 6 1.11 8.62 10.75
C LEU A 6 -0.16 7.81 10.53
N TRP A 7 -1.35 8.43 10.45
CA TRP A 7 -2.60 7.75 10.13
C TRP A 7 -2.59 7.15 8.72
N GLY A 8 -2.12 7.90 7.71
CA GLY A 8 -2.00 7.39 6.33
C GLY A 8 -0.98 6.24 6.22
N ALA A 9 0.18 6.38 6.85
CA ALA A 9 1.21 5.34 6.88
C ALA A 9 0.76 4.10 7.67
N ALA A 10 0.11 4.29 8.82
CA ALA A 10 -0.43 3.21 9.66
C ALA A 10 -1.58 2.49 8.95
N ALA A 11 -2.44 3.19 8.21
CA ALA A 11 -3.50 2.57 7.41
C ALA A 11 -2.91 1.67 6.31
N SER A 12 -1.90 2.15 5.58
CA SER A 12 -1.18 1.32 4.61
C SER A 12 -0.55 0.09 5.27
N PHE A 13 -0.01 0.24 6.50
CA PHE A 13 0.54 -0.87 7.27
C PHE A 13 -0.52 -1.86 7.77
N ALA A 14 -1.67 -1.37 8.20
CA ALA A 14 -2.78 -2.18 8.69
C ALA A 14 -3.35 -3.09 7.60
N VAL A 15 -3.48 -2.60 6.37
CA VAL A 15 -3.94 -3.43 5.23
C VAL A 15 -3.02 -4.61 4.99
N GLU A 16 -1.72 -4.39 5.08
CA GLU A 16 -0.73 -5.46 4.92
C GLU A 16 -0.79 -6.49 6.05
N VAL A 17 -0.95 -6.02 7.30
CA VAL A 17 -1.13 -6.90 8.46
C VAL A 17 -2.40 -7.73 8.30
N LEU A 18 -3.48 -7.12 7.80
CA LEU A 18 -4.74 -7.83 7.51
C LEU A 18 -4.56 -8.87 6.40
N LEU A 19 -3.81 -8.53 5.34
CA LEU A 19 -3.51 -9.45 4.24
C LEU A 19 -2.63 -10.63 4.70
N ALA A 20 -1.62 -10.34 5.51
CA ALA A 20 -0.75 -11.34 6.11
C ALA A 20 -1.53 -12.25 7.06
N TYR A 21 -2.40 -11.67 7.90
CA TYR A 21 -3.27 -12.42 8.81
C TYR A 21 -4.27 -13.30 8.07
N ASN A 22 -4.89 -12.81 7.00
CA ASN A 22 -5.79 -13.59 6.15
C ASN A 22 -5.05 -14.71 5.40
N THR A 23 -3.79 -14.49 5.03
CA THR A 23 -2.94 -15.53 4.42
C THR A 23 -2.55 -16.59 5.46
N TYR A 24 -2.25 -16.17 6.69
CA TYR A 24 -1.93 -17.05 7.81
C TYR A 24 -3.12 -17.90 8.24
N GLN A 25 -4.34 -17.33 8.32
CA GLN A 25 -5.56 -18.08 8.65
C GLN A 25 -5.94 -19.14 7.60
N LYS A 26 -5.49 -19.00 6.36
CA LYS A 26 -5.85 -19.92 5.27
C LYS A 26 -4.95 -21.15 5.18
N ASP A 27 -4.04 -21.36 6.16
CA ASP A 27 -2.99 -22.40 6.13
C ASP A 27 -2.23 -22.44 4.79
N ALA A 28 -2.19 -21.31 4.09
CA ALA A 28 -1.50 -21.19 2.83
C ALA A 28 -0.02 -20.93 3.12
N PRO A 29 0.93 -21.56 2.39
CA PRO A 29 2.34 -21.27 2.56
C PRO A 29 2.57 -19.77 2.41
N THR A 30 3.24 -19.18 3.39
CA THR A 30 3.50 -17.74 3.44
C THR A 30 4.18 -17.35 2.13
N PRO A 31 3.59 -16.46 1.31
CA PRO A 31 4.05 -16.33 -0.06
C PRO A 31 5.48 -15.78 -0.07
N SER A 32 6.38 -16.45 -0.78
CA SER A 32 7.85 -16.22 -0.84
C SER A 32 8.27 -14.75 -1.03
N ARG A 33 7.37 -13.92 -1.55
CA ARG A 33 7.50 -12.45 -1.63
C ARG A 33 7.78 -11.75 -0.29
N TYR A 34 7.28 -12.24 0.85
CA TYR A 34 7.58 -11.65 2.17
C TYR A 34 9.04 -11.83 2.62
N PHE A 35 9.74 -12.82 2.07
CA PHE A 35 11.16 -13.07 2.34
C PHE A 35 12.11 -12.19 1.51
N LYS A 36 11.58 -11.44 0.53
CA LYS A 36 12.41 -10.61 -0.35
C LYS A 36 12.58 -9.21 0.26
N PRO A 37 13.82 -8.73 0.52
CA PRO A 37 14.04 -7.40 1.08
C PRO A 37 13.50 -6.28 0.17
N GLY A 38 13.50 -6.49 -1.16
CA GLY A 38 12.90 -5.56 -2.13
C GLY A 38 11.40 -5.33 -1.92
N PHE A 39 10.67 -6.31 -1.38
CA PHE A 39 9.25 -6.17 -1.06
C PHE A 39 9.03 -5.13 0.04
N TRP A 40 9.83 -5.20 1.10
CA TRP A 40 9.80 -4.24 2.21
C TRP A 40 10.18 -2.83 1.78
N LEU A 41 11.13 -2.70 0.83
CA LEU A 41 11.52 -1.42 0.25
C LEU A 41 10.39 -0.75 -0.52
N VAL A 42 9.71 -1.50 -1.40
CA VAL A 42 8.54 -1.00 -2.13
C VAL A 42 7.42 -0.64 -1.16
N ARG A 43 7.21 -1.43 -0.10
CA ARG A 43 6.21 -1.14 0.92
C ARG A 43 6.51 0.12 1.73
N ALA A 44 7.77 0.37 2.06
CA ALA A 44 8.17 1.60 2.72
C ALA A 44 7.90 2.82 1.81
N LEU A 45 8.17 2.70 0.50
CA LEU A 45 7.86 3.74 -0.48
C LEU A 45 6.34 3.96 -0.62
N VAL A 46 5.55 2.89 -0.71
CA VAL A 46 4.07 2.97 -0.75
C VAL A 46 3.52 3.63 0.50
N ALA A 47 4.01 3.27 1.68
CA ALA A 47 3.59 3.87 2.96
C ALA A 47 3.95 5.36 3.02
N THR A 48 5.12 5.73 2.47
CA THR A 48 5.57 7.13 2.39
C THR A 48 4.69 7.94 1.43
N ILE A 49 4.35 7.38 0.27
CA ILE A 49 3.46 8.00 -0.71
C ILE A 49 2.05 8.16 -0.14
N ALA A 50 1.51 7.14 0.53
CA ALA A 50 0.21 7.19 1.19
C ALA A 50 0.17 8.29 2.28
N GLY A 51 1.18 8.33 3.16
CA GLY A 51 1.30 9.38 4.18
C GLY A 51 1.45 10.78 3.57
N GLY A 52 2.24 10.90 2.49
CA GLY A 52 2.43 12.14 1.75
C GLY A 52 1.14 12.64 1.10
N LEU A 53 0.34 11.75 0.51
CA LEU A 53 -0.95 12.08 -0.12
C LEU A 53 -1.94 12.65 0.90
N VAL A 54 -1.99 12.06 2.09
CA VAL A 54 -2.86 12.50 3.19
C VAL A 54 -2.47 13.89 3.70
N VAL A 55 -1.17 14.16 3.81
CA VAL A 55 -0.66 15.48 4.20
C VAL A 55 -0.93 16.52 3.11
N ALA A 56 -0.68 16.18 1.84
CA ALA A 56 -0.85 17.07 0.70
C ALA A 56 -2.32 17.48 0.48
N HIS A 57 -3.27 16.57 0.73
CA HIS A 57 -4.69 16.85 0.58
C HIS A 57 -5.33 17.53 1.80
N HIS A 58 -4.55 17.94 2.82
CA HIS A 58 -5.08 18.54 4.05
C HIS A 58 -6.22 17.71 4.69
N ILE A 59 -6.15 16.38 4.59
CA ILE A 59 -7.13 15.45 5.15
C ILE A 59 -6.85 15.28 6.65
N VAL A 60 -6.80 16.40 7.36
CA VAL A 60 -6.48 16.46 8.79
C VAL A 60 -7.75 16.28 9.62
N ASP A 61 -8.87 16.79 9.14
CA ASP A 61 -10.16 16.77 9.84
C ASP A 61 -11.00 15.51 9.55
N GLN A 62 -10.56 14.65 8.62
CA GLN A 62 -11.30 13.45 8.20
C GLN A 62 -10.43 12.18 8.26
N PRO A 63 -10.18 11.62 9.46
CA PRO A 63 -9.33 10.45 9.66
C PRO A 63 -9.83 9.20 8.91
N LEU A 64 -11.13 9.09 8.63
CA LEU A 64 -11.66 7.99 7.83
C LEU A 64 -11.21 8.09 6.36
N LEU A 65 -11.19 9.30 5.80
CA LEU A 65 -10.79 9.55 4.41
C LEU A 65 -9.29 9.28 4.20
N SER A 66 -8.46 9.59 5.20
CA SER A 66 -7.02 9.30 5.15
C SER A 66 -6.73 7.80 5.20
N ILE A 67 -7.51 7.03 5.96
CA ILE A 67 -7.43 5.56 5.97
C ILE A 67 -7.80 5.00 4.60
N HIS A 68 -8.90 5.46 3.98
CA HIS A 68 -9.32 5.01 2.65
C HIS A 68 -8.26 5.27 1.57
N MET A 69 -7.63 6.44 1.59
CA MET A 69 -6.51 6.78 0.70
C MET A 69 -5.31 5.83 0.91
N GLY A 70 -4.96 5.57 2.17
CA GLY A 70 -3.88 4.62 2.51
C GLY A 70 -4.17 3.19 2.05
N VAL A 71 -5.44 2.76 2.11
CA VAL A 71 -5.89 1.43 1.66
C VAL A 71 -5.95 1.31 0.14
N ALA A 72 -6.33 2.37 -0.58
CA ALA A 72 -6.46 2.37 -2.02
C ALA A 72 -5.10 2.43 -2.76
N THR A 73 -4.08 3.03 -2.14
CA THR A 73 -2.77 3.27 -2.77
C THR A 73 -2.09 2.00 -3.33
N PRO A 74 -2.03 0.86 -2.60
CA PRO A 74 -1.46 -0.38 -3.13
C PRO A 74 -2.24 -0.93 -4.33
N ALA A 75 -3.57 -0.82 -4.33
CA ALA A 75 -4.41 -1.28 -5.43
C ALA A 75 -4.23 -0.43 -6.69
N ILE A 76 -4.12 0.90 -6.53
CA ILE A 76 -3.81 1.82 -7.63
C ILE A 76 -2.44 1.51 -8.22
N MET A 77 -1.42 1.30 -7.38
CA MET A 77 -0.10 0.91 -7.86
C MET A 77 -0.09 -0.45 -8.55
N ALA A 78 -0.85 -1.42 -8.04
CA ALA A 78 -0.98 -2.73 -8.67
C ALA A 78 -1.61 -2.61 -10.07
N GLY A 79 -2.70 -1.85 -10.20
CA GLY A 79 -3.32 -1.57 -11.50
C GLY A 79 -2.39 -0.84 -12.47
N LEU A 80 -1.64 0.16 -11.99
CA LEU A 80 -0.65 0.88 -12.81
C LEU A 80 0.48 -0.04 -13.28
N ALA A 81 0.99 -0.90 -12.41
CA ALA A 81 2.04 -1.86 -12.74
C ALA A 81 1.57 -2.91 -13.75
N GLU A 82 0.30 -3.32 -13.68
CA GLU A 82 -0.31 -4.23 -14.63
C GLU A 82 -0.48 -3.60 -16.02
N GLU A 83 -0.89 -2.33 -16.06
CA GLU A 83 -0.99 -1.56 -17.30
C GLU A 83 0.38 -1.39 -17.98
N MET A 84 1.42 -1.02 -17.23
CA MET A 84 2.79 -0.92 -17.76
C MET A 84 3.31 -2.26 -18.31
N ARG A 85 2.94 -3.39 -17.68
CA ARG A 85 3.27 -4.73 -18.20
C ARG A 85 2.48 -5.09 -19.45
N ARG A 86 1.24 -4.61 -19.59
CA ARG A 86 0.43 -4.80 -20.80
C ARG A 86 1.06 -4.05 -21.97
N GLU A 87 1.38 -2.77 -21.78
CA GLU A 87 2.04 -1.94 -22.80
C GLU A 87 3.37 -2.55 -23.28
N ASN A 88 4.19 -3.06 -22.36
CA ASN A 88 5.45 -3.74 -22.72
C ASN A 88 5.26 -5.04 -23.50
N ARG A 89 4.12 -5.73 -23.38
CA ARG A 89 3.81 -6.94 -24.15
C ARG A 89 3.29 -6.63 -25.55
N GLU A 90 2.66 -5.48 -25.74
CA GLU A 90 2.18 -5.04 -27.06
C GLU A 90 3.31 -4.47 -27.94
N LYS A 91 4.42 -4.06 -27.34
CA LYS A 91 5.62 -3.54 -28.03
C LYS A 91 6.68 -4.61 -28.36
N ALA A 92 6.50 -5.85 -27.90
CA ALA A 92 7.44 -6.97 -28.07
C ALA A 92 6.95 -7.95 -29.15
#